data_AF-A0A354B423-F1
#
_entry.id   AF-A0A354B423-F1
#
_cell.length_a   1.000
_cell.length_b   1.000
_cell.length_c   1.000
_cell.angle_alpha   90.00
_cell.angle_beta   90.00
_cell.angle_gamma   90.00
#
_symmetry.space_group_name_H-M   'P 1'
#
loop_
_entity.id
_entity.type
_entity.pdbx_description
1 polymer ?
#
loop_
_entity_poly.entity_id
_entity_poly.type
_entity_poly.pdbx_seq_one_letter_code
_entity_poly.pdbx_strand_id
1 'polypeptide(L)'
;MMNDRLRVLQRQPRRISITLSYHVHEALLSRSEEEGRSVSNLCAFLLEDALRDSNRGLNISQPVQAPIGNLGHSQRNVHGNGHNVTAPIMRQPPQR
;
A
#
# COMPACT_ATOMS: atom_id res chain seq x y z
N MET A 1 15.83 -28.30 20.84
CA MET A 1 16.70 -29.05 19.90
C MET A 1 16.03 -29.12 18.53
N MET A 2 16.72 -28.57 17.52
CA MET A 2 16.71 -28.84 16.07
C MET A 2 15.43 -28.98 15.19
N ASN A 3 14.18 -28.94 15.67
CA ASN A 3 13.04 -29.32 14.81
C ASN A 3 12.26 -28.19 14.09
N ASP A 4 12.42 -26.92 14.50
CA ASP A 4 11.66 -25.80 13.89
C ASP A 4 12.29 -25.25 12.61
N ARG A 5 13.63 -25.29 12.51
CA ARG A 5 14.36 -24.82 11.31
C ARG A 5 14.14 -25.73 10.09
N LEU A 6 13.76 -26.99 10.30
CA LEU A 6 13.48 -27.95 9.23
C LEU A 6 12.07 -27.77 8.64
N ARG A 7 11.13 -27.17 9.37
CA ARG A 7 9.75 -26.95 8.89
C ARG A 7 9.66 -25.94 7.75
N VAL A 8 10.61 -25.01 7.68
CA VAL A 8 10.73 -24.04 6.57
C VAL A 8 11.25 -24.72 5.30
N LEU A 9 12.05 -25.79 5.43
CA LEU A 9 12.63 -26.52 4.31
C LEU A 9 11.68 -27.55 3.71
N GLN A 10 10.71 -28.05 4.49
CA GLN A 10 9.63 -28.88 3.97
C GLN A 10 8.48 -27.98 3.49
N ARG A 11 8.43 -27.69 2.18
CA ARG A 11 7.19 -27.26 1.55
C ARG A 11 6.13 -28.30 1.91
N GLN A 12 5.16 -27.91 2.73
CA GLN A 12 4.02 -28.76 3.07
C GLN A 12 2.91 -28.44 2.06
N PRO A 13 2.79 -29.16 0.94
CA PRO A 13 1.72 -28.92 0.00
C PRO A 13 0.37 -29.14 0.71
N ARG A 14 -0.50 -28.14 0.62
CA ARG A 14 -1.88 -28.22 1.12
C ARG A 14 -2.81 -28.28 -0.09
N ARG A 15 -3.55 -29.37 -0.22
CA ARG A 15 -4.56 -29.53 -1.27
C ARG A 15 -5.86 -28.93 -0.77
N ILE A 16 -6.40 -28.01 -1.55
CA ILE A 16 -7.73 -27.43 -1.34
C ILE A 16 -8.64 -27.84 -2.48
N SER A 17 -9.93 -27.98 -2.19
CA SER A 17 -10.97 -28.19 -3.20
C SER A 17 -11.98 -27.06 -3.04
N ILE A 18 -12.29 -26.42 -4.15
CA ILE A 18 -13.24 -25.31 -4.21
C ILE A 18 -14.25 -25.59 -5.33
N THR A 19 -15.47 -25.14 -5.14
CA THR A 19 -16.48 -25.13 -6.21
C THR A 19 -16.40 -23.81 -6.93
N LEU A 20 -16.27 -23.85 -8.26
CA LEU A 20 -16.25 -22.68 -9.13
C LEU A 20 -17.46 -22.70 -10.05
N SER A 21 -17.87 -21.52 -10.54
CA SER A 21 -18.84 -21.46 -11.63
C SER A 21 -18.20 -22.01 -12.92
N TYR A 22 -19.03 -22.57 -13.80
CA TYR A 22 -18.58 -23.16 -15.07
C TYR A 22 -17.74 -22.17 -15.90
N HIS A 23 -18.21 -20.92 -16.04
CA HIS A 23 -17.49 -19.89 -16.80
C HIS A 23 -16.09 -19.60 -16.26
N VAL A 24 -15.90 -19.63 -14.95
CA VAL A 24 -14.58 -19.41 -14.34
C VAL A 24 -13.66 -20.60 -14.62
N HIS A 25 -14.20 -21.82 -14.53
CA HIS A 25 -13.44 -23.03 -14.87
C HIS A 25 -12.97 -23.01 -16.33
N GLU A 26 -13.86 -22.71 -17.28
CA GLU A 26 -13.52 -22.65 -18.71
C GLU A 26 -12.47 -21.58 -19.01
N ALA A 27 -12.61 -20.38 -18.41
CA ALA A 27 -11.63 -19.32 -18.58
C ALA A 27 -10.24 -19.71 -18.05
N LEU A 28 -10.17 -20.42 -16.92
CA LEU A 28 -8.91 -20.95 -16.38
C LEU A 28 -8.32 -22.02 -17.29
N LEU A 29 -9.15 -22.92 -17.82
CA LEU A 29 -8.70 -23.98 -18.73
C LEU A 29 -8.11 -23.39 -20.01
N SER A 30 -8.86 -22.54 -20.73
CA SER A 30 -8.40 -21.87 -21.96
C SER A 30 -7.09 -21.13 -21.75
N ARG A 31 -7.03 -20.31 -20.68
CA ARG A 31 -5.81 -19.55 -20.36
C ARG A 31 -4.62 -20.46 -20.03
N SER A 32 -4.86 -21.60 -19.37
CA SER A 32 -3.79 -22.55 -19.05
C SER A 32 -3.20 -23.20 -20.30
N GLU A 33 -4.04 -23.48 -21.30
CA GLU A 33 -3.65 -24.02 -22.60
C GLU A 33 -2.85 -22.98 -23.40
N GLU A 34 -3.33 -21.74 -23.46
CA GLU A 34 -2.64 -20.61 -24.11
C GLU A 34 -1.25 -20.34 -23.49
N GLU A 35 -1.15 -20.40 -22.16
CA GLU A 35 0.12 -20.20 -21.44
C GLU A 35 1.01 -21.46 -21.40
N GLY A 36 0.53 -22.60 -21.92
CA GLY A 36 1.27 -23.86 -21.93
C GLY A 36 1.60 -24.41 -20.54
N ARG A 37 0.72 -24.22 -19.56
CA ARG A 37 0.92 -24.65 -18.16
C ARG A 37 -0.30 -25.37 -17.62
N SER A 38 -0.14 -26.18 -16.58
CA SER A 38 -1.28 -26.85 -15.96
C SER A 38 -2.21 -25.85 -15.26
N VAL A 39 -3.51 -26.14 -15.28
CA VAL A 39 -4.54 -25.37 -14.56
C VAL A 39 -4.16 -25.16 -13.10
N SER A 40 -3.68 -26.21 -12.41
CA SER A 40 -3.25 -26.11 -11.00
C SER A 40 -2.10 -25.12 -10.80
N ASN A 41 -1.15 -25.04 -11.74
CA ASN A 41 -0.04 -24.08 -11.66
C ASN A 41 -0.52 -22.65 -11.95
N LEU A 42 -1.39 -22.47 -12.94
CA LEU A 42 -2.04 -21.19 -13.20
C LEU A 42 -2.83 -20.71 -11.97
N CYS A 43 -3.64 -21.57 -11.36
CA CYS A 43 -4.38 -21.24 -10.14
C CYS A 43 -3.44 -20.86 -8.99
N ALA A 44 -2.34 -21.58 -8.80
CA ALA A 44 -1.35 -21.25 -7.78
C ALA A 44 -0.75 -19.86 -8.01
N PHE A 45 -0.34 -19.55 -9.24
CA PHE A 45 0.17 -18.24 -9.61
C PHE A 45 -0.85 -17.13 -9.35
N LEU A 46 -2.10 -17.28 -9.81
CA LEU A 46 -3.15 -16.27 -9.63
C LEU A 46 -3.49 -16.05 -8.15
N LEU A 47 -3.51 -17.11 -7.34
CA LEU A 47 -3.72 -17.00 -5.89
C LEU A 47 -2.57 -16.27 -5.21
N GLU A 48 -1.32 -16.58 -5.57
CA GLU A 48 -0.15 -15.88 -5.05
C GLU A 48 -0.14 -14.40 -5.44
N ASP A 49 -0.52 -14.08 -6.69
CA ASP A 49 -0.58 -12.72 -7.22
C ASP A 49 -1.66 -11.88 -6.52
N ALA A 50 -2.88 -12.40 -6.41
CA ALA A 50 -3.98 -11.72 -5.72
C ALA A 50 -3.67 -11.45 -4.23
N LEU A 51 -2.94 -12.34 -3.56
CA LEU A 51 -2.53 -12.16 -2.17
C LEU A 51 -1.39 -11.12 -2.02
N ARG A 52 -0.50 -11.01 -3.01
CA ARG A 52 0.54 -9.95 -3.03
C ARG A 52 -0.10 -8.56 -3.12
N ASP A 53 -1.11 -8.40 -3.96
CA ASP A 53 -1.81 -7.12 -4.14
C ASP A 53 -2.70 -6.76 -2.95
N SER A 54 -3.34 -7.76 -2.34
CA SER A 54 -4.18 -7.55 -1.14
C SER A 54 -3.37 -7.01 0.05
N ASN A 55 -2.10 -7.40 0.17
CA ASN A 55 -1.20 -6.87 1.21
C ASN A 55 -0.85 -5.38 1.00
N ARG A 56 -1.13 -4.82 -0.19
CA ARG A 56 -0.99 -3.39 -0.49
C ARG A 56 -2.22 -2.58 -0.05
N GLY A 57 -3.41 -3.17 -0.07
CA GLY A 57 -4.68 -2.52 0.25
C GLY A 57 -5.14 -2.62 1.71
N LEU A 58 -4.62 -3.58 2.48
CA LEU A 58 -4.95 -3.75 3.90
C LEU A 58 -4.08 -2.93 4.86
N ASN A 59 -3.15 -2.12 4.35
CA ASN A 59 -2.52 -1.06 5.13
C ASN A 59 -3.51 0.10 5.28
N ILE A 60 -4.61 -0.18 5.98
CA ILE A 60 -5.56 0.81 6.45
C ILE A 60 -4.74 1.86 7.18
N SER A 61 -4.77 3.06 6.65
CA SER A 61 -4.06 4.23 7.13
C SER A 61 -4.11 4.28 8.65
N GLN A 62 -2.93 4.23 9.29
CA GLN A 62 -2.85 4.76 10.64
C GLN A 62 -3.50 6.15 10.61
N PRO A 63 -4.42 6.48 11.53
CA PRO A 63 -4.90 7.84 11.63
C PRO A 63 -3.68 8.72 11.85
N VAL A 64 -3.43 9.60 10.88
CA VAL A 64 -2.36 10.59 10.95
C VAL A 64 -2.62 11.38 12.22
N GLN A 65 -1.84 11.12 13.28
CA GLN A 65 -1.89 11.94 14.48
C GLN A 65 -1.47 13.33 14.04
N ALA A 66 -2.46 14.23 13.96
CA ALA A 66 -2.19 15.64 13.81
C ALA A 66 -1.21 16.04 14.93
N PRO A 67 -0.13 16.78 14.62
CA PRO A 67 0.70 17.33 15.68
C PRO A 67 -0.21 18.18 16.55
N ILE A 68 -0.32 17.82 17.83
CA ILE A 68 -1.03 18.60 18.84
C ILE A 68 -0.34 19.96 18.84
N GLY A 69 -0.97 20.94 18.18
CA GLY A 69 -0.58 22.33 18.24
C GLY A 69 -0.64 22.76 19.69
N ASN A 70 0.51 23.16 20.22
CA ASN A 70 0.62 23.79 21.53
C ASN A 70 -0.51 24.81 21.71
N LEU A 71 -1.35 24.58 22.70
CA LEU A 71 -2.28 25.57 23.24
C LEU A 71 -1.44 26.67 23.90
N GLY A 72 -0.96 27.59 23.07
CA GLY A 72 -0.24 28.78 23.47
C GLY A 72 -1.15 29.66 24.32
N HIS A 73 -0.85 29.67 25.62
CA HIS A 73 -1.38 30.63 26.57
C HIS A 73 -1.22 32.05 26.02
N SER A 74 -2.34 32.77 25.94
CA SER A 74 -2.36 34.20 25.71
C SER A 74 -1.65 34.92 26.85
N GLN A 75 -0.46 35.46 26.58
CA GLN A 75 0.01 36.66 27.28
C GLN A 75 0.24 37.76 26.26
N ARG A 76 -0.79 38.61 26.22
CA ARG A 76 -0.80 39.96 25.67
C ARG A 76 0.19 40.79 26.50
N ASN A 77 1.31 41.20 25.92
CA ASN A 77 2.09 42.31 26.48
C ASN A 77 2.31 43.36 25.39
N VAL A 78 1.70 44.51 25.66
CA VAL A 78 1.71 45.75 24.87
C VAL A 78 3.01 46.52 25.19
N HIS A 79 3.36 47.47 24.32
CA HIS A 79 4.54 48.38 24.27
C HIS A 79 5.61 47.88 23.30
N GLY A 80 5.98 48.56 22.22
CA GLY A 80 5.70 49.92 21.76
C GLY A 80 6.96 50.45 21.05
N ASN A 81 6.75 51.12 19.91
CA ASN A 81 7.68 51.97 19.15
C ASN A 81 8.74 51.34 18.22
N GLY A 82 8.75 51.82 16.96
CA GLY A 82 10.01 51.99 16.21
C GLY A 82 10.05 51.69 14.70
N HIS A 83 9.33 52.44 13.87
CA HIS A 83 9.74 52.97 12.54
C HIS A 83 10.59 52.13 11.53
N ASN A 84 10.00 51.74 10.40
CA ASN A 84 10.48 51.98 9.00
C ASN A 84 9.49 51.36 7.98
N VAL A 85 8.63 52.12 7.29
CA VAL A 85 8.79 52.72 5.93
C VAL A 85 8.93 51.69 4.79
N THR A 86 7.87 51.60 3.96
CA THR A 86 7.79 51.51 2.46
C THR A 86 8.80 50.60 1.73
N ALA A 87 8.43 49.59 0.91
CA ALA A 87 7.62 49.64 -0.32
C ALA A 87 7.29 48.21 -0.85
N PRO A 88 6.41 48.04 -1.87
CA PRO A 88 5.88 46.76 -2.32
C PRO A 88 6.54 46.21 -3.61
N ILE A 89 6.31 44.90 -3.83
CA ILE A 89 6.14 44.18 -5.11
C ILE A 89 7.33 44.08 -6.09
N MET A 90 7.75 42.85 -6.40
CA MET A 90 8.04 42.45 -7.79
C MET A 90 7.93 40.93 -7.96
N ARG A 91 6.87 40.49 -8.65
CA ARG A 91 6.79 39.18 -9.31
C ARG A 91 7.57 39.25 -10.61
N GLN A 92 8.37 38.23 -10.92
CA GLN A 92 8.50 37.62 -12.27
C GLN A 92 9.47 36.43 -12.26
N PRO A 93 9.07 35.30 -12.87
CA PRO A 93 9.87 34.60 -13.88
C PRO A 93 9.02 34.43 -15.17
N PRO A 94 9.46 33.75 -16.24
CA PRO A 94 10.78 33.49 -16.82
C PRO A 94 10.86 34.02 -18.29
N GLN A 95 12.03 34.02 -18.96
CA GLN A 95 12.17 33.78 -20.43
C GLN A 95 13.65 33.85 -20.85
N ARG A 96 14.30 32.71 -21.12
CA ARG A 96 14.66 32.22 -22.47
C ARG A 96 15.54 30.97 -22.39
#